data_AF-A0A931WQC9-F1
#
_entry.id   AF-A0A931WQC9-F1
#
_cell.length_a   1.000
_cell.length_b   1.000
_cell.length_c   1.000
_cell.angle_alpha   90.00
_cell.angle_beta   90.00
_cell.angle_gamma   90.00
#
_symmetry.space_group_name_H-M   'P 1'
#
loop_
_entity.id
_entity.type
_entity.pdbx_description
1 polymer ?
#
loop_
_entity_poly.entity_id
_entity_poly.type
_entity_poly.pdbx_seq_one_letter_code
_entity_poly.pdbx_strand_id
1 'polypeptide(L)' 'MLWLRMVLVALRLTWPDLLAPWRSPLLRWRVATYGLLGAHGRPLHAEEVTPAHLVRFTLRHRAALLRFLRWAASL' A
#
# COMPACT_ATOMS: atom_id res chain seq x y z
N MET A 1 -0.19 -18.92 -13.62
CA MET A 1 -0.61 -17.53 -13.94
C MET A 1 0.06 -16.56 -12.97
N LEU A 2 1.03 -15.76 -13.43
CA LEU A 2 1.82 -14.84 -12.57
C LEU A 2 0.93 -13.84 -11.80
N TRP A 3 -0.14 -13.37 -12.45
CA TRP A 3 -1.14 -12.46 -11.88
C TRP A 3 -1.83 -13.01 -10.64
N LEU A 4 -2.15 -14.31 -10.59
CA LEU A 4 -2.81 -14.93 -9.44
C LEU A 4 -1.88 -14.90 -8.21
N ARG A 5 -0.58 -15.19 -8.40
CA ARG A 5 0.42 -15.11 -7.32
C ARG A 5 0.59 -13.68 -6.82
N MET A 6 0.59 -12.69 -7.71
CA MET A 6 0.66 -11.27 -7.32
C MET A 6 -0.55 -10.84 -6.48
N VAL A 7 -1.76 -11.29 -6.84
CA VAL A 7 -2.98 -11.03 -6.05
C VAL A 7 -2.91 -11.71 -4.69
N LEU A 8 -2.49 -12.98 -4.62
CA LEU A 8 -2.33 -13.69 -3.34
C LEU A 8 -1.30 -13.03 -2.43
N VAL A 9 -0.20 -12.53 -2.97
CA VAL A 9 0.81 -11.77 -2.20
C VAL A 9 0.22 -10.45 -1.69
N ALA A 10 -0.53 -9.73 -2.53
CA ALA A 10 -1.21 -8.51 -2.12
C ALA A 10 -2.21 -8.78 -0.97
N LEU A 11 -3.03 -9.83 -1.11
CA LEU A 11 -4.00 -10.27 -0.09
C LEU A 11 -3.30 -10.68 1.21
N ARG A 12 -2.18 -11.41 1.12
CA ARG A 12 -1.38 -11.80 2.29
C ARG A 12 -0.80 -10.58 3.02
N LEU A 13 -0.40 -9.54 2.29
CA LEU A 13 0.10 -8.30 2.87
C LEU A 13 -1.01 -7.42 3.47
N THR A 14 -2.26 -7.61 3.04
CA THR A 14 -3.42 -6.91 3.59
C THR A 14 -4.12 -7.67 4.71
N TRP A 15 -3.85 -8.97 4.88
CA TRP A 15 -4.39 -9.78 5.97
C TRP A 15 -3.93 -9.27 7.35
N PRO A 16 -4.80 -9.19 8.37
CA PRO A 16 -6.20 -9.65 8.41
C PRO A 16 -7.23 -8.64 7.86
N ASP A 17 -6.89 -7.37 7.70
CA ASP A 17 -7.80 -6.31 7.30
C ASP A 17 -7.88 -6.12 5.77
N LEU A 18 -8.40 -7.13 5.07
CA LEU A 18 -8.58 -7.12 3.60
C LEU A 18 -9.47 -5.96 3.11
N LEU A 19 -10.52 -5.64 3.88
CA LEU A 19 -11.45 -4.54 3.57
C LEU A 19 -10.96 -3.18 4.07
N ALA A 20 -9.93 -3.17 4.92
CA ALA A 20 -9.38 -1.97 5.51
C ALA A 20 -7.84 -1.98 5.52
N PRO A 21 -7.17 -2.01 4.34
CA PRO A 21 -5.71 -1.98 4.23
C PRO A 21 -5.04 -0.86 5.04
N TRP A 22 -5.74 0.27 5.21
CA TRP A 22 -5.28 1.42 5.99
C TRP A 22 -5.23 1.14 7.49
N ARG A 23 -5.89 0.11 8.02
CA ARG A 23 -5.77 -0.31 9.42
C ARG A 23 -4.48 -1.07 9.69
N SER A 24 -3.88 -1.70 8.68
CA SER A 24 -2.61 -2.42 8.85
C SER A 24 -1.47 -1.45 9.18
N PRO A 25 -0.80 -1.59 10.35
CA PRO A 25 0.30 -0.71 10.75
C PRO A 25 1.44 -0.69 9.72
N LEU A 26 1.74 -1.84 9.11
CA LEU A 26 2.80 -1.98 8.10
C LEU A 26 2.51 -1.14 6.84
N LEU A 27 1.26 -1.16 6.38
CA LEU A 27 0.84 -0.36 5.22
C LEU A 27 0.86 1.13 5.53
N ARG A 28 0.43 1.54 6.72
CA ARG A 28 0.51 2.94 7.17
C ARG A 28 1.94 3.45 7.19
N TRP A 29 2.85 2.65 7.77
CA TRP A 29 4.27 2.98 7.78
C TRP A 29 4.85 3.10 6.38
N ARG A 30 4.53 2.16 5.47
CA ARG A 30 4.96 2.26 4.07
C ARG A 30 4.49 3.55 3.42
N VAL A 31 3.21 3.92 3.59
CA VAL A 31 2.66 5.16 3.02
C VAL A 31 3.35 6.39 3.58
N ALA A 32 3.62 6.42 4.90
CA ALA A 32 4.35 7.51 5.55
C ALA A 32 5.81 7.63 5.05
N THR A 33 6.52 6.50 4.89
CA THR A 33 7.92 6.48 4.40
C THR A 33 8.06 7.06 2.99
N TYR A 34 7.08 6.86 2.10
CA TYR A 34 7.13 7.42 0.75
C TYR A 34 6.76 8.92 0.69
N GLY A 35 6.60 9.58 1.84
CA GLY A 35 6.45 11.03 1.91
C GLY A 35 5.14 11.54 1.33
N LEU A 36 4.04 10.80 1.49
CA LEU A 36 2.74 11.27 1.02
C LEU A 36 2.40 12.59 1.73
N LEU A 37 2.11 13.63 0.94
CA LEU A 37 1.60 14.90 1.47
C LEU A 37 0.10 14.76 1.72
N GLY A 38 -0.32 15.09 2.95
CA GLY A 38 -1.73 15.19 3.31
C GLY A 38 -2.42 16.34 2.57
N ALA A 39 -3.73 16.51 2.79
CA ALA A 39 -4.57 17.50 2.11
C ALA A 39 -4.07 18.96 2.24
N HIS A 40 -3.22 19.26 3.22
CA HIS A 40 -2.70 20.59 3.53
C HIS A 40 -1.20 20.76 3.22
N GLY A 41 -0.59 19.87 2.44
CA GLY A 41 0.84 19.95 2.12
C GLY A 41 1.76 19.62 3.30
N ARG A 42 1.25 18.92 4.33
CA ARG A 42 2.03 18.43 5.47
C ARG A 42 2.43 16.96 5.28
N PRO A 43 3.57 16.51 5.82
CA PRO A 43 3.93 15.10 5.85
C PRO A 43 2.83 14.30 6.55
N LEU A 44 2.34 13.25 5.91
CA LEU A 44 1.30 12.42 6.49
C LEU A 44 1.90 11.48 7.53
N HIS A 45 1.45 11.60 8.78
CA HIS A 45 1.83 10.66 9.82
C HIS A 45 1.09 9.33 9.64
N ALA A 46 1.70 8.22 10.08
CA ALA A 46 1.13 6.88 9.96
C ALA A 46 -0.27 6.79 10.59
N GLU A 47 -0.55 7.59 11.62
CA GLU A 47 -1.83 7.63 12.34
C GLU A 47 -2.92 8.36 11.54
N GLU A 48 -2.55 9.26 10.65
CA GLU A 48 -3.45 10.08 9.82
C GLU A 48 -3.73 9.44 8.44
N VAL A 49 -3.21 8.23 8.21
CA VAL A 49 -3.43 7.52 6.94
C VAL A 49 -4.90 7.12 6.82
N THR A 50 -5.58 7.73 5.87
CA THR A 50 -6.98 7.45 5.53
C THR A 50 -7.06 6.52 4.32
N PRO A 51 -8.24 5.96 4.01
CA PRO A 51 -8.43 5.14 2.81
C PRO A 51 -8.04 5.90 1.53
N ALA A 52 -8.36 7.20 1.47
CA ALA A 52 -8.05 8.06 0.32
C ALA A 52 -6.54 8.24 0.13
N HIS A 53 -5.77 8.38 1.22
CA HIS A 53 -4.31 8.43 1.16
C HIS A 53 -3.73 7.13 0.58
N LEU A 54 -4.29 5.98 0.96
CA LEU A 54 -3.84 4.68 0.49
C LEU A 54 -4.18 4.44 -0.98
N VAL A 55 -5.38 4.86 -1.43
CA VAL A 55 -5.76 4.82 -2.85
C VAL A 55 -4.87 5.75 -3.67
N ARG A 56 -4.66 7.00 -3.21
CA ARG A 56 -3.78 7.96 -3.89
C ARG A 56 -2.34 7.46 -3.97
N PHE A 57 -1.83 6.86 -2.89
CA PHE A 57 -0.51 6.21 -2.87
C PHE A 57 -0.44 5.08 -3.92
N THR A 58 -1.43 4.19 -3.91
CA THR A 58 -1.51 3.07 -4.85
C THR A 58 -1.53 3.55 -6.30
N LEU A 59 -2.30 4.60 -6.60
CA LEU A 59 -2.39 5.17 -7.96
C LEU A 59 -1.10 5.87 -8.39
N ARG A 60 -0.46 6.62 -7.49
CA ARG A 60 0.77 7.37 -7.77
C ARG A 60 2.01 6.49 -7.85
N HIS A 61 2.08 5.45 -7.03
CA HIS A 61 3.19 4.50 -6.99
C HIS A 61 2.83 3.13 -7.60
N ARG A 62 1.79 3.06 -8.44
CA ARG A 62 1.30 1.80 -9.05
C ARG A 62 2.39 1.00 -9.74
N ALA A 63 3.31 1.67 -10.44
CA ALA A 63 4.41 1.01 -11.14
C ALA A 63 5.41 0.36 -10.17
N ALA A 64 5.69 1.00 -9.04
CA ALA A 64 6.54 0.46 -8.00
C ALA A 64 5.86 -0.70 -7.26
N LEU A 65 4.55 -0.55 -6.97
CA LEU A 65 3.75 -1.61 -6.34
C LEU A 65 3.68 -2.86 -7.23
N LEU A 66 3.38 -2.70 -8.52
CA LEU A 66 3.35 -3.81 -9.47
C LEU A 66 4.72 -4.48 -9.62
N ARG A 67 5.82 -3.70 -9.62
CA ARG A 67 7.18 -4.25 -9.66
C ARG A 67 7.50 -5.05 -8.41
N PHE A 68 7.12 -4.54 -7.24
CA PHE A 68 7.26 -5.22 -5.97
C PHE A 68 6.43 -6.51 -5.93
N LEU A 69 5.15 -6.47 -6.31
CA LEU A 69 4.30 -7.65 -6.36
C LEU A 69 4.83 -8.69 -7.35
N ARG A 70 5.36 -8.24 -8.49
CA ARG A 70 5.96 -9.13 -9.50
C ARG A 70 7.22 -9.81 -8.96
N TRP A 71 8.08 -9.07 -8.28
CA TRP A 71 9.26 -9.62 -7.62
C TRP A 71 8.87 -10.58 -6.48
N ALA A 72 7.92 -10.19 -5.62
CA ALA A 72 7.44 -11.02 -4.52
C ALA A 72 6.70 -12.27 -5.00
N ALA A 73 6.04 -12.21 -6.16
CA ALA A 73 5.45 -13.37 -6.82
C ALA A 73 6.49 -14.26 -7.52
N SER A 74 7.72 -13.81 -7.70
CA SER A 74 8.82 -14.61 -8.24
C SER A 74 9.68 -15.29 -7.18
N LEU A 75 9.55 -14.86 -5.92
CA LEU A 75 9.94 -15.64 -4.74
C LEU A 75 9.02 -16.86 -4.56
#